data_AF-A0A0P9CEZ9-F1
#
_entry.id   AF-A0A0P9CEZ9-F1
#
_cell.length_a   1.000
_cell.length_b   1.000
_cell.length_c   1.000
_cell.angle_alpha   90.00
_cell.angle_beta   90.00
_cell.angle_gamma   90.00
#
_symmetry.space_group_name_H-M   'P 1'
#
loop_
_entity.id
_entity.type
_entity.pdbx_description
1 polymer ?
#
loop_
_entity_poly.entity_id
_entity_poly.type
_entity_poly.pdbx_seq_one_letter_code
_entity_poly.pdbx_strand_id
1 'polypeptide(L)'
;MTYLYIYGVILILLVGVYILSKNKDGKSRNFLYGVNTLLRPHSQLDSSGDDAEAILLLEEMYKEFTLGLEDVQLKNQELQHQVEQMREELASIKGVNAGLPMSASTLTTKDIAHMIGSAESTVRKWEKEFGEYIPKFNDPSGSKRHNEEALRVFFQIKFLRDRRVPTDAIKEELAQGHNESPKKDELDDTAYHQAVQELLNKGLSASEVAQNLGVSVTEIQILQDKLTFTPSIF
;
A
#
# COMPACT_ATOMS: atom_id res chain seq x y z
N MET A 1 -15.37 -32.91 -8.07
CA MET A 1 -15.48 -33.38 -6.68
C MET A 1 -14.37 -32.80 -5.79
N THR A 2 -13.10 -32.83 -6.20
CA THR A 2 -11.97 -32.28 -5.43
C THR A 2 -12.05 -30.77 -5.16
N TYR A 3 -12.47 -29.96 -6.13
CA TYR A 3 -12.53 -28.51 -5.96
C TYR A 3 -13.58 -28.05 -4.93
N LEU A 4 -14.77 -28.66 -4.94
CA LEU A 4 -15.83 -28.34 -3.97
C LEU A 4 -15.37 -28.58 -2.52
N TYR A 5 -14.56 -29.63 -2.32
CA TYR A 5 -13.97 -29.96 -1.03
C TYR A 5 -12.93 -28.92 -0.59
N ILE A 6 -12.06 -28.48 -1.51
CA ILE A 6 -11.04 -27.46 -1.22
C ILE A 6 -11.69 -26.13 -0.85
N TYR A 7 -12.70 -25.67 -1.61
CA TYR A 7 -13.43 -24.44 -1.30
C TYR A 7 -14.18 -24.52 0.04
N GLY A 8 -14.76 -25.68 0.37
CA GLY A 8 -15.38 -25.92 1.67
C GLY A 8 -14.39 -25.81 2.83
N VAL A 9 -13.19 -26.39 2.70
CA VAL A 9 -12.15 -26.32 3.73
C VAL A 9 -11.63 -24.89 3.93
N ILE A 10 -11.42 -24.14 2.84
CA ILE A 10 -10.98 -22.74 2.90
C ILE A 10 -12.03 -21.86 3.60
N LEU A 11 -13.32 -22.03 3.25
CA LEU A 11 -14.41 -21.29 3.88
C LEU A 11 -14.47 -21.57 5.40
N ILE A 12 -14.35 -22.84 5.80
CA ILE A 12 -14.33 -23.25 7.21
C ILE A 12 -13.16 -22.61 7.97
N LEU A 13 -11.97 -22.55 7.35
CA LEU A 13 -10.80 -21.91 7.95
C LEU A 13 -10.98 -20.40 8.13
N LEU A 14 -11.52 -19.70 7.13
CA LEU A 14 -11.78 -18.26 7.20
C LEU A 14 -12.81 -17.92 8.28
N VAL A 15 -13.90 -18.70 8.36
CA VAL A 15 -14.91 -18.57 9.41
C VAL A 15 -14.27 -18.83 10.79
N GLY A 16 -13.42 -19.85 10.90
CA GLY A 16 -12.70 -20.15 12.15
C GLY A 16 -11.77 -19.03 12.61
N VAL A 17 -11.01 -18.42 11.70
CA VAL A 17 -10.14 -17.27 12.01
C VAL A 17 -10.97 -16.07 12.44
N TYR A 18 -12.09 -15.79 11.76
CA TYR A 18 -13.00 -14.70 12.13
C TYR A 18 -13.57 -14.88 13.55
N ILE A 19 -14.03 -16.09 13.87
CA ILE A 19 -14.59 -16.41 15.19
C ILE A 19 -13.51 -16.32 16.27
N LEU A 20 -12.32 -16.84 16.03
CA LEU A 20 -11.19 -16.76 16.98
C LEU A 20 -10.76 -15.31 17.24
N SER A 21 -10.86 -14.45 16.22
CA SER A 21 -10.60 -13.01 16.34
C SER A 21 -11.65 -12.27 17.18
N LYS A 22 -12.92 -12.68 17.09
CA LYS A 22 -14.06 -12.03 17.78
C LYS A 22 -14.34 -12.57 19.17
N ASN A 23 -14.08 -13.86 19.47
CA ASN A 23 -14.47 -14.49 20.73
C ASN A 23 -13.31 -14.55 21.74
N LYS A 24 -13.37 -13.73 22.79
CA LYS A 24 -12.54 -13.89 24.00
C LYS A 24 -13.13 -14.90 25.01
N ASP A 25 -14.35 -15.39 24.79
CA ASP A 25 -15.20 -15.99 25.84
C ASP A 25 -15.39 -17.52 25.73
N GLY A 26 -14.42 -18.26 25.19
CA GLY A 26 -14.41 -19.74 25.29
C GLY A 26 -15.31 -20.51 24.30
N LYS A 27 -16.09 -19.83 23.45
CA LYS A 27 -16.90 -20.43 22.36
C LYS A 27 -16.08 -21.11 21.25
N SER A 28 -14.76 -20.93 21.22
CA SER A 28 -13.86 -21.54 20.24
C SER A 28 -13.83 -23.07 20.30
N ARG A 29 -14.07 -23.67 21.47
CA ARG A 29 -14.10 -25.14 21.63
C ARG A 29 -15.28 -25.78 20.91
N ASN A 30 -16.46 -25.16 20.98
CA ASN A 30 -17.67 -25.69 20.34
C ASN A 30 -17.58 -25.54 18.81
N PHE A 31 -16.94 -24.47 18.31
CA PHE A 31 -16.68 -24.31 16.87
C PHE A 31 -15.74 -25.40 16.33
N LEU A 32 -14.61 -25.65 17.01
CA LEU A 32 -13.68 -26.71 16.62
C LEU A 32 -14.34 -28.09 16.64
N TYR A 33 -15.26 -28.32 17.58
CA TYR A 33 -16.05 -29.55 17.64
C TYR A 33 -16.97 -29.68 16.42
N GLY A 34 -17.74 -28.63 16.08
CA GLY A 34 -18.61 -28.63 14.89
C GLY A 34 -17.86 -28.79 13.56
N VAL A 35 -16.69 -28.15 13.42
CA VAL A 35 -15.83 -28.34 12.24
C VAL A 35 -15.31 -29.78 12.14
N ASN A 36 -14.91 -30.38 13.27
CA ASN A 36 -14.42 -31.76 13.28
C ASN A 36 -15.55 -32.76 12.94
N THR A 37 -16.80 -32.47 13.35
CA THR A 37 -17.98 -33.25 12.96
C THR A 37 -18.26 -33.16 11.46
N LEU A 38 -18.15 -31.98 10.85
CA LEU A 38 -18.33 -31.80 9.40
C LEU A 38 -17.27 -32.50 8.54
N LEU A 39 -16.07 -32.68 9.08
CA LEU A 39 -14.97 -33.39 8.42
C LEU A 39 -15.08 -34.91 8.55
N ARG A 40 -16.02 -35.44 9.35
CA ARG A 40 -16.24 -36.89 9.44
C ARG A 40 -16.91 -37.43 8.17
N PRO A 41 -16.53 -38.62 7.69
CA PRO A 41 -17.21 -39.27 6.59
C PRO A 41 -18.71 -39.41 6.89
N HIS A 42 -19.58 -39.02 5.96
CA HIS A 42 -21.05 -39.03 6.16
C HIS A 42 -21.64 -40.38 6.57
N SER A 43 -20.91 -41.49 6.38
CA SER A 43 -21.29 -42.82 6.85
C SER A 43 -21.11 -43.06 8.36
N GLN A 44 -20.60 -42.07 9.12
CA GLN A 44 -20.31 -42.16 10.56
C GLN A 44 -21.04 -41.11 11.41
N LEU A 45 -21.89 -40.29 10.79
CA LEU A 45 -22.72 -39.33 11.52
C LEU A 45 -23.95 -40.07 12.04
N ASP A 46 -24.06 -40.19 13.36
CA ASP A 46 -25.23 -40.79 13.99
C ASP A 46 -26.32 -39.71 14.02
N SER A 47 -27.52 -40.02 13.55
CA SER A 47 -28.60 -39.02 13.41
C SER A 47 -29.21 -38.59 14.76
N SER A 48 -28.53 -38.84 15.88
CA SER A 48 -29.04 -38.63 17.23
C SER A 48 -28.17 -37.67 18.06
N GLY A 49 -28.84 -36.66 18.62
CA GLY A 49 -28.35 -35.81 19.72
C GLY A 49 -27.28 -34.79 19.35
N ASP A 50 -26.02 -35.20 19.44
CA ASP A 50 -24.90 -34.27 19.57
C ASP A 50 -24.44 -33.71 18.21
N ASP A 51 -24.51 -34.51 17.14
CA ASP A 51 -24.13 -34.08 15.80
C ASP A 51 -25.15 -33.08 15.21
N ALA A 52 -26.43 -33.23 15.56
CA ALA A 52 -27.48 -32.29 15.14
C ALA A 52 -27.35 -30.92 15.83
N GLU A 53 -27.01 -30.90 17.12
CA GLU A 53 -26.76 -29.65 17.87
C GLU A 53 -25.51 -28.93 17.32
N ALA A 54 -24.45 -29.67 16.99
CA ALA A 54 -23.25 -29.11 16.39
C ALA A 54 -23.50 -28.49 15.01
N ILE A 55 -24.35 -29.11 14.18
CA ILE A 55 -24.75 -28.57 12.87
C ILE A 55 -25.58 -27.29 13.03
N LEU A 56 -26.57 -27.28 13.92
CA LEU A 56 -27.40 -26.10 14.19
C LEU A 56 -26.57 -24.92 14.69
N LEU A 57 -25.62 -25.16 15.59
CA LEU A 57 -24.69 -24.13 16.06
C LEU A 57 -23.86 -23.56 14.90
N LEU A 58 -23.38 -24.42 14.00
CA LEU A 58 -22.58 -23.97 12.86
C LEU A 58 -23.40 -23.16 11.84
N GLU A 59 -24.67 -23.53 11.62
CA GLU A 59 -25.61 -22.73 10.82
C GLU A 59 -25.86 -21.35 11.44
N GLU A 60 -26.05 -21.27 12.77
CA GLU A 60 -26.24 -20.02 13.49
C GLU A 60 -24.99 -19.12 13.38
N MET A 61 -23.80 -19.70 13.58
CA MET A 61 -22.53 -18.97 13.42
C MET A 61 -22.29 -18.49 12.00
N TYR A 62 -22.67 -19.29 11.00
CA TYR A 62 -22.59 -18.88 9.60
C TYR A 62 -23.53 -17.70 9.31
N LYS A 63 -24.76 -17.72 9.84
CA LYS A 63 -25.70 -16.58 9.72
C LYS A 63 -25.14 -15.30 10.35
N GLU A 64 -24.61 -15.38 11.57
CA GLU A 64 -23.96 -14.24 12.23
C GLU A 64 -22.78 -13.70 11.41
N PHE A 65 -21.95 -14.58 10.84
CA PHE A 65 -20.84 -14.20 9.98
C PHE A 65 -21.33 -13.47 8.71
N THR A 66 -22.37 -13.98 8.05
CA THR A 66 -22.92 -13.34 6.84
C THR A 66 -23.49 -11.95 7.13
N LEU A 67 -24.21 -11.77 8.25
CA LEU A 67 -24.70 -10.46 8.68
C LEU A 67 -23.53 -9.50 8.98
N GLY A 68 -22.48 -9.99 9.63
CA GLY A 68 -21.28 -9.20 9.90
C GLY A 68 -20.54 -8.78 8.63
N LEU A 69 -20.58 -9.59 7.56
CA LEU A 69 -20.02 -9.23 6.26
C LEU A 69 -20.84 -8.12 5.57
N GLU A 70 -22.16 -8.19 5.64
CA GLU A 70 -23.05 -7.16 5.08
C GLU A 70 -22.80 -5.79 5.76
N ASP A 71 -22.68 -5.75 7.08
CA ASP A 71 -22.34 -4.53 7.83
C ASP A 71 -20.99 -3.94 7.41
N VAL A 72 -19.97 -4.79 7.20
CA VAL A 72 -18.65 -4.35 6.75
C VAL A 72 -18.71 -3.81 5.33
N GLN A 73 -19.48 -4.45 4.44
CA GLN A 73 -19.68 -3.97 3.08
C GLN A 73 -20.37 -2.60 3.06
N LEU A 74 -21.41 -2.44 3.87
CA LEU A 74 -22.13 -1.17 4.00
C LEU A 74 -21.20 -0.06 4.50
N LYS A 75 -20.38 -0.34 5.51
CA LYS A 75 -19.41 0.63 6.05
C LYS A 75 -18.32 1.02 5.04
N ASN A 76 -17.87 0.06 4.23
CA ASN A 76 -16.92 0.35 3.14
C ASN A 76 -17.54 1.26 2.07
N GLN A 77 -18.82 1.06 1.72
CA GLN A 77 -19.52 1.95 0.79
C GLN A 77 -19.67 3.36 1.36
N GLU A 78 -19.99 3.49 2.66
CA GLU A 78 -20.07 4.79 3.34
C GLU A 78 -18.72 5.52 3.33
N LEU A 79 -17.62 4.82 3.65
CA LEU A 79 -16.27 5.39 3.61
C LEU A 79 -15.86 5.82 2.21
N GLN A 80 -16.19 5.04 1.19
CA GLN A 80 -15.94 5.43 -0.21
C GLN A 80 -16.68 6.71 -0.56
N HIS A 81 -17.94 6.85 -0.13
CA HIS A 81 -18.71 8.07 -0.35
C HIS A 81 -18.08 9.28 0.37
N GLN A 82 -17.64 9.13 1.61
CA GLN A 82 -16.95 10.18 2.36
C GLN A 82 -15.64 10.63 1.69
N VAL A 83 -14.85 9.67 1.17
CA VAL A 83 -13.61 10.00 0.43
C VAL A 83 -13.92 10.80 -0.83
N GLU A 84 -14.98 10.46 -1.56
CA GLU A 84 -15.37 11.20 -2.75
C GLU A 84 -15.87 12.61 -2.41
N GLN A 85 -16.68 12.76 -1.36
CA GLN A 85 -17.08 14.08 -0.86
C GLN A 85 -15.87 14.95 -0.50
N MET A 86 -14.88 14.41 0.21
CA MET A 86 -13.65 15.15 0.52
C MET A 86 -12.86 15.53 -0.73
N ARG A 87 -12.84 14.68 -1.77
CA ARG A 87 -12.19 14.99 -3.05
C ARG A 87 -12.90 16.13 -3.78
N GLU A 88 -14.22 16.12 -3.79
CA GLU A 88 -15.03 17.20 -4.37
C GLU A 88 -14.83 18.52 -3.62
N GLU A 89 -14.79 18.50 -2.27
CA GLU A 89 -14.47 19.67 -1.45
C GLU A 89 -13.08 20.23 -1.77
N LEU A 90 -12.07 19.37 -1.87
CA LEU A 90 -10.71 19.76 -2.26
C LEU A 90 -10.66 20.33 -3.68
N ALA A 91 -11.42 19.76 -4.62
CA ALA A 91 -11.52 20.27 -5.98
C ALA A 91 -12.21 21.65 -6.02
N SER A 92 -13.25 21.85 -5.21
CA SER A 92 -13.94 23.14 -5.06
C SER A 92 -13.01 24.22 -4.49
N ILE A 93 -12.24 23.90 -3.45
CA ILE A 93 -11.21 24.79 -2.88
C ILE A 93 -10.14 25.15 -3.92
N LYS A 94 -9.73 24.18 -4.75
CA LYS A 94 -8.77 24.43 -5.85
C LYS A 94 -9.37 25.25 -6.99
N GLY A 95 -10.66 25.07 -7.29
CA GLY A 95 -11.39 25.81 -8.33
C GLY A 95 -11.53 27.31 -8.03
N VAL A 96 -11.65 27.69 -6.75
CA VAL A 96 -11.63 29.11 -6.33
C VAL A 96 -10.26 29.76 -6.52
N ASN A 97 -9.18 28.97 -6.57
CA ASN A 97 -7.81 29.44 -6.82
C ASN A 97 -7.35 29.33 -8.28
N ALA A 98 -8.20 28.89 -9.22
CA ALA A 98 -7.83 28.69 -10.62
C ALA A 98 -7.61 30.00 -11.42
N GLY A 99 -7.80 31.17 -10.81
CA GLY A 99 -7.56 32.48 -11.42
C GLY A 99 -6.38 33.27 -10.83
N LEU A 100 -5.72 32.76 -9.78
CA LEU A 100 -4.50 33.36 -9.26
C LEU A 100 -3.34 32.49 -9.71
N PRO A 101 -2.29 33.07 -10.35
CA PRO A 101 -1.10 32.30 -10.66
C PRO A 101 -0.64 31.69 -9.35
N MET A 102 -0.57 30.36 -9.27
CA MET A 102 0.19 29.65 -8.25
C MET A 102 1.60 30.24 -8.33
N SER A 103 1.86 31.29 -7.56
CA SER A 103 3.17 31.89 -7.45
C SER A 103 4.04 30.74 -6.96
N ALA A 104 4.86 30.20 -7.86
CA ALA A 104 5.77 29.11 -7.57
C ALA A 104 6.47 29.48 -6.26
N SER A 105 6.14 28.80 -5.16
CA SER A 105 6.66 29.16 -3.85
C SER A 105 8.17 29.06 -3.95
N THR A 106 8.83 30.21 -4.00
CA THR A 106 10.24 30.27 -4.27
C THR A 106 10.98 29.95 -2.97
N LEU A 107 11.67 28.81 -2.98
CA LEU A 107 12.37 28.27 -1.82
C LEU A 107 13.80 28.80 -1.78
N THR A 108 14.27 29.18 -0.61
CA THR A 108 15.69 29.48 -0.40
C THR A 108 16.47 28.17 -0.19
N THR A 109 17.79 28.21 -0.36
CA THR A 109 18.65 27.06 -0.04
C THR A 109 18.50 26.59 1.41
N LYS A 110 18.20 27.52 2.33
CA LYS A 110 17.93 27.22 3.74
C LYS A 110 16.63 26.41 3.90
N ASP A 111 15.58 26.78 3.18
CA ASP A 111 14.30 26.07 3.23
C ASP A 111 14.46 24.65 2.67
N ILE A 112 15.18 24.50 1.56
CA ILE A 112 15.50 23.19 0.97
C ILE A 112 16.26 22.33 1.98
N ALA A 113 17.32 22.86 2.58
CA ALA A 113 18.12 22.15 3.58
C ALA A 113 17.28 21.62 4.75
N HIS A 114 16.35 22.46 5.24
CA HIS A 114 15.41 22.08 6.28
C HIS A 114 14.46 20.97 5.81
N MET A 115 13.85 21.11 4.63
CA MET A 115 12.88 20.14 4.10
C MET A 115 13.49 18.77 3.81
N ILE A 116 14.72 18.71 3.29
CA ILE A 116 15.39 17.45 3.00
C ILE A 116 16.16 16.87 4.20
N GLY A 117 16.17 17.56 5.35
CA GLY A 117 16.90 17.15 6.54
C GLY A 117 18.42 17.04 6.32
N SER A 118 19.01 18.01 5.62
CA SER A 118 20.47 18.05 5.36
C SER A 118 21.06 19.41 5.74
N ALA A 119 22.36 19.46 6.03
CA ALA A 119 23.03 20.73 6.33
C ALA A 119 23.03 21.67 5.12
N GLU A 120 22.87 22.97 5.36
CA GLU A 120 22.86 23.98 4.29
C GLU A 120 24.17 23.99 3.48
N SER A 121 25.30 23.75 4.13
CA SER A 121 26.61 23.60 3.48
C SER A 121 26.65 22.42 2.49
N THR A 122 25.98 21.32 2.81
CA THR A 122 25.85 20.14 1.95
C THR A 122 24.99 20.46 0.73
N VAL A 123 23.85 21.13 0.91
CA VAL A 123 22.98 21.55 -0.20
C VAL A 123 23.71 22.51 -1.14
N ARG A 124 24.45 23.49 -0.60
CA ARG A 124 25.29 24.41 -1.39
C ARG A 124 26.40 23.67 -2.15
N LYS A 125 26.96 22.60 -1.57
CA LYS A 125 27.94 21.74 -2.25
C LYS A 125 27.29 20.99 -3.40
N TRP A 126 26.12 20.39 -3.20
CA TRP A 126 25.35 19.73 -4.26
C TRP A 126 24.94 20.69 -5.37
N GLU A 127 24.56 21.93 -5.04
CA GLU A 127 24.26 22.97 -6.04
C GLU A 127 25.48 23.25 -6.95
N LYS A 128 26.71 23.17 -6.42
CA LYS A 128 27.93 23.32 -7.22
C LYS A 128 28.24 22.08 -8.06
N GLU A 129 28.06 20.89 -7.49
CA GLU A 129 28.39 19.62 -8.14
C GLU A 129 27.39 19.24 -9.24
N PHE A 130 26.10 19.49 -9.00
CA PHE A 130 24.96 19.06 -9.83
C PHE A 130 24.17 20.24 -10.41
N GLY A 131 24.73 21.47 -10.36
CA GLY A 131 24.02 22.69 -10.76
C GLY A 131 23.63 22.79 -12.23
N GLU A 132 24.10 21.86 -13.07
CA GLU A 132 23.66 21.69 -14.46
C GLU A 132 22.30 20.97 -14.56
N TYR A 133 21.94 20.14 -13.57
CA TYR A 133 20.69 19.38 -13.52
C TYR A 133 19.61 20.04 -12.66
N ILE A 134 19.98 21.01 -11.83
CA ILE A 134 19.04 21.71 -10.95
C ILE A 134 18.37 22.85 -11.73
N PRO A 135 17.02 22.85 -11.89
CA PRO A 135 16.30 23.94 -12.53
C PRO A 135 16.63 25.28 -11.88
N LYS A 136 17.06 26.24 -12.70
CA LYS A 136 17.39 27.59 -12.25
C LYS A 136 16.15 28.47 -12.36
N PHE A 137 15.71 29.01 -11.23
CA PHE A 137 14.66 30.03 -11.21
C PHE A 137 15.32 31.41 -11.12
N ASN A 138 15.15 32.21 -12.16
CA ASN A 138 15.62 33.59 -12.16
C ASN A 138 14.58 34.47 -11.47
N ASP A 139 14.75 34.67 -10.16
CA ASP A 139 13.99 35.66 -9.41
C ASP A 139 14.42 37.07 -9.88
N PRO A 140 13.49 37.97 -10.27
CA PRO A 140 13.80 39.37 -10.60
C PRO A 140 14.54 40.11 -9.47
N SER A 141 14.46 39.64 -8.22
CA SER A 141 15.21 40.19 -7.09
C SER A 141 16.73 39.88 -7.13
N GLY A 142 17.22 39.07 -8.08
CA GLY A 142 18.62 38.66 -8.15
C GLY A 142 19.08 37.69 -7.05
N SER A 143 18.17 37.30 -6.15
CA SER A 143 18.42 36.28 -5.15
C SER A 143 18.29 34.89 -5.77
N LYS A 144 19.23 33.98 -5.48
CA LYS A 144 19.11 32.58 -5.88
C LYS A 144 17.93 31.95 -5.16
N ARG A 145 16.87 31.68 -5.90
CA ARG A 145 15.71 30.93 -5.40
C ARG A 145 15.51 29.68 -6.23
N HIS A 146 14.80 28.74 -5.64
CA HIS A 146 14.54 27.43 -6.20
C HIS A 146 13.03 27.22 -6.31
N ASN A 147 12.59 26.56 -7.38
CA ASN A 147 11.20 26.12 -7.52
C ASN A 147 11.02 24.73 -6.88
N GLU A 148 9.78 24.22 -6.89
CA GLU A 148 9.48 22.88 -6.40
C GLU A 148 10.22 21.77 -7.17
N GLU A 149 10.48 21.97 -8.47
CA GLU A 149 11.23 21.01 -9.28
C GLU A 149 12.68 20.86 -8.80
N ALA A 150 13.34 21.96 -8.48
CA ALA A 150 14.67 21.93 -7.88
C ALA A 150 14.67 21.18 -6.54
N LEU A 151 13.62 21.32 -5.72
CA LEU A 151 13.47 20.55 -4.49
C LEU A 151 13.41 19.03 -4.77
N ARG A 152 12.69 18.59 -5.81
CA ARG A 152 12.63 17.18 -6.21
C ARG A 152 14.01 16.64 -6.60
N VAL A 153 14.79 17.40 -7.36
CA VAL A 153 16.18 17.04 -7.72
C VAL A 153 17.05 16.90 -6.46
N PHE A 154 16.91 17.80 -5.49
CA PHE A 154 17.65 17.70 -4.22
C PHE A 154 17.27 16.45 -3.40
N PHE A 155 16.00 16.05 -3.39
CA PHE A 155 15.58 14.78 -2.76
C PHE A 155 16.21 13.57 -3.45
N GLN A 156 16.26 13.56 -4.78
CA GLN A 156 16.91 12.49 -5.54
C GLN A 156 18.41 12.42 -5.25
N ILE A 157 19.11 13.56 -5.27
CA ILE A 157 20.54 13.63 -4.92
C ILE A 157 20.76 13.08 -3.51
N LYS A 158 19.94 13.48 -2.53
CA LYS A 158 20.03 12.98 -1.16
C LYS A 158 19.86 11.46 -1.10
N PHE A 159 18.82 10.94 -1.75
CA PHE A 159 18.53 9.51 -1.77
C PHE A 159 19.70 8.69 -2.32
N LEU A 160 20.31 9.13 -3.42
CA LEU A 160 21.46 8.46 -4.03
C LEU A 160 22.73 8.59 -3.18
N ARG A 161 22.95 9.76 -2.56
CA ARG A 161 24.08 9.97 -1.65
C ARG A 161 23.99 9.12 -0.38
N ASP A 162 22.79 8.96 0.18
CA ASP A 162 22.56 8.11 1.36
C ASP A 162 22.85 6.62 1.04
N ARG A 163 22.65 6.21 -0.22
CA ARG A 163 23.04 4.89 -0.77
C ARG A 163 24.50 4.79 -1.20
N ARG A 164 25.31 5.83 -0.95
CA ARG A 164 26.74 5.93 -1.32
C ARG A 164 27.01 5.80 -2.82
N VAL A 165 26.07 6.21 -3.66
CA VAL A 165 26.27 6.24 -5.12
C VAL A 165 27.39 7.23 -5.46
N PRO A 166 28.37 6.86 -6.32
CA PRO A 166 29.43 7.75 -6.77
C PRO A 166 28.88 8.99 -7.49
N THR A 167 29.63 10.10 -7.44
CA THR A 167 29.15 11.38 -7.99
C THR A 167 28.86 11.31 -9.49
N ASP A 168 29.71 10.62 -10.26
CA ASP A 168 29.53 10.49 -11.71
C ASP A 168 28.29 9.68 -12.07
N ALA A 169 27.99 8.62 -11.32
CA ALA A 169 26.76 7.83 -11.50
C ALA A 169 25.50 8.65 -11.17
N ILE A 170 25.54 9.49 -10.13
CA ILE A 170 24.44 10.43 -9.82
C ILE A 170 24.23 11.40 -10.99
N LYS A 171 25.32 11.92 -11.58
CA LYS A 171 25.21 12.83 -12.74
C LYS A 171 24.59 12.13 -13.94
N GLU A 172 25.00 10.90 -14.22
CA GLU A 172 24.44 10.10 -15.30
C GLU A 172 22.93 9.86 -15.10
N GLU A 173 22.52 9.50 -13.89
CA GLU A 173 21.11 9.29 -13.54
C GLU A 173 20.27 10.59 -13.66
N LEU A 174 20.84 11.73 -13.24
CA LEU A 174 20.20 13.03 -13.40
C LEU A 174 20.17 13.48 -14.88
N ALA A 175 21.18 13.13 -15.68
CA ALA A 175 21.28 13.47 -17.10
C ALA A 175 20.30 12.69 -17.97
N GLN A 176 20.01 11.44 -17.60
CA GLN A 176 19.01 10.60 -18.26
C GLN A 176 17.59 11.15 -18.08
N GLY A 177 17.41 12.16 -17.21
CA GLY A 177 16.19 12.93 -17.14
C GLY A 177 15.00 12.07 -16.78
N HIS A 178 14.97 11.52 -15.56
CA HIS A 178 13.70 11.09 -14.98
C HIS A 178 12.87 12.36 -14.69
N ASN A 179 11.75 12.75 -15.31
CA ASN A 179 10.70 12.03 -16.03
C ASN A 179 10.58 10.57 -15.60
N GLU A 180 9.94 10.43 -14.43
CA GLU A 180 9.38 9.20 -13.87
C GLU A 180 10.35 8.45 -12.96
N SER A 181 9.99 8.33 -11.67
CA SER A 181 10.24 7.10 -10.91
C SER A 181 10.16 5.91 -11.85
N PRO A 182 11.08 4.93 -11.78
CA PRO A 182 11.26 3.88 -12.78
C PRO A 182 9.93 3.50 -13.42
N LYS A 183 9.71 3.96 -14.65
CA LYS A 183 8.50 3.62 -15.40
C LYS A 183 8.51 2.11 -15.53
N LYS A 184 7.39 1.53 -15.15
CA LYS A 184 7.08 0.12 -14.97
C LYS A 184 7.32 -0.80 -16.19
N ASP A 185 7.88 -0.29 -17.28
CA ASP A 185 7.83 -0.95 -18.58
C ASP A 185 9.09 -1.77 -18.95
N GLU A 186 10.17 -1.72 -18.16
CA GLU A 186 11.40 -2.49 -18.44
C GLU A 186 11.88 -3.45 -17.34
N LEU A 187 11.25 -3.43 -16.16
CA LEU A 187 11.35 -4.57 -15.23
C LEU A 187 10.25 -5.54 -15.64
N ASP A 188 10.64 -6.66 -16.26
CA ASP A 188 9.77 -7.84 -16.45
C ASP A 188 8.82 -7.94 -15.25
N ASP A 189 7.52 -7.74 -15.48
CA ASP A 189 6.47 -7.69 -14.44
C ASP A 189 6.61 -8.88 -13.47
N THR A 190 7.15 -10.00 -13.97
CA THR A 190 7.49 -11.20 -13.22
C THR A 190 8.60 -10.98 -12.18
N ALA A 191 9.70 -10.34 -12.56
CA ALA A 191 10.84 -10.07 -11.67
C ALA A 191 10.49 -9.02 -10.61
N TYR A 192 9.71 -8.00 -10.99
CA TYR A 192 9.22 -6.99 -10.05
C TYR A 192 8.24 -7.59 -9.03
N HIS A 193 7.29 -8.44 -9.48
CA HIS A 193 6.39 -9.16 -8.57
C HIS A 193 7.13 -10.13 -7.63
N GLN A 194 8.16 -10.83 -8.12
CA GLN A 194 8.99 -11.69 -7.28
C GLN A 194 9.74 -10.92 -6.21
N ALA A 195 10.33 -9.77 -6.55
CA ALA A 195 11.04 -8.92 -5.59
C ALA A 195 10.09 -8.37 -4.50
N VAL A 196 8.88 -7.94 -4.89
CA VAL A 196 7.84 -7.49 -3.95
C VAL A 196 7.41 -8.65 -3.03
N GLN A 197 7.16 -9.84 -3.57
CA GLN A 197 6.80 -11.02 -2.78
C GLN A 197 7.91 -11.46 -1.84
N GLU A 198 9.17 -11.45 -2.27
CA GLU A 198 10.29 -11.85 -1.43
C GLU A 198 10.45 -10.93 -0.21
N LEU A 199 10.28 -9.61 -0.40
CA LEU A 199 10.34 -8.64 0.69
C LEU A 199 9.14 -8.75 1.63
N LEU A 200 7.94 -8.98 1.10
CA LEU A 200 6.76 -9.22 1.93
C LEU A 200 6.86 -10.53 2.73
N ASN A 201 7.41 -11.60 2.13
CA ASN A 201 7.65 -12.88 2.80
C ASN A 201 8.72 -12.79 3.90
N LYS A 202 9.61 -11.79 3.81
CA LYS A 202 10.56 -11.44 4.89
C LYS A 202 9.90 -10.65 6.03
N GLY A 203 8.60 -10.38 5.95
CA GLY A 203 7.83 -9.71 7.00
C GLY A 203 7.93 -8.18 6.98
N LEU A 204 8.45 -7.59 5.91
CA LEU A 204 8.50 -6.13 5.76
C LEU A 204 7.09 -5.57 5.53
N SER A 205 6.82 -4.42 6.14
CA SER A 205 5.59 -3.67 5.91
C SER A 205 5.54 -3.05 4.51
N ALA A 206 4.35 -2.80 3.98
CA ALA A 206 4.17 -2.20 2.66
C ALA A 206 4.91 -0.87 2.48
N SER A 207 5.07 -0.07 3.55
CA SER A 207 5.85 1.18 3.48
C SER A 207 7.36 0.94 3.37
N GLU A 208 7.89 -0.09 4.02
CA GLU A 208 9.32 -0.45 3.93
C GLU A 208 9.64 -1.07 2.57
N VAL A 209 8.73 -1.88 2.02
CA VAL A 209 8.87 -2.41 0.67
C VAL A 209 8.81 -1.28 -0.37
N ALA A 210 7.87 -0.35 -0.23
CA ALA A 210 7.75 0.83 -1.08
C ALA A 210 9.02 1.69 -1.05
N GLN A 211 9.59 1.91 0.14
CA GLN A 211 10.82 2.68 0.32
C GLN A 211 12.04 1.97 -0.27
N ASN A 212 12.12 0.64 -0.16
CA ASN A 212 13.22 -0.13 -0.73
C ASN A 212 13.21 -0.12 -2.26
N LEU A 213 12.02 -0.25 -2.86
CA LEU A 213 11.82 -0.32 -4.31
C LEU A 213 11.65 1.05 -4.98
N GLY A 214 11.54 2.13 -4.21
CA GLY A 214 11.36 3.48 -4.76
C GLY A 214 9.99 3.71 -5.39
N VAL A 215 8.96 2.99 -4.92
CA VAL A 215 7.59 3.03 -5.44
C VAL A 215 6.63 3.57 -4.37
N SER A 216 5.41 3.91 -4.76
CA SER A 216 4.40 4.39 -3.81
C SER A 216 3.84 3.25 -2.95
N VAL A 217 3.45 3.55 -1.71
CA VAL A 217 2.77 2.59 -0.83
C VAL A 217 1.47 2.09 -1.46
N THR A 218 0.76 2.96 -2.18
CA THR A 218 -0.44 2.62 -2.96
C THR A 218 -0.18 1.58 -4.04
N GLU A 219 0.96 1.62 -4.73
CA GLU A 219 1.31 0.61 -5.72
C GLU A 219 1.60 -0.74 -5.08
N ILE A 220 2.31 -0.77 -3.94
CA ILE A 220 2.51 -2.01 -3.17
C ILE A 220 1.16 -2.58 -2.71
N GLN A 221 0.24 -1.71 -2.26
CA GLN A 221 -1.09 -2.13 -1.83
C GLN A 221 -1.90 -2.71 -2.99
N ILE A 222 -1.91 -2.06 -4.16
CA ILE A 222 -2.56 -2.58 -5.37
C ILE A 222 -1.98 -3.92 -5.79
N LEU A 223 -0.67 -4.14 -5.61
CA LEU A 223 -0.02 -5.42 -5.91
C LEU A 223 -0.37 -6.50 -4.91
N GLN A 224 -0.39 -6.19 -3.61
CA GLN A 224 -0.91 -7.09 -2.59
C GLN A 224 -2.36 -7.46 -2.85
N ASP A 225 -3.19 -6.47 -3.19
CA ASP A 225 -4.59 -6.67 -3.54
C ASP A 225 -4.68 -7.55 -4.79
N LYS A 226 -3.92 -7.30 -5.86
CA LYS A 226 -3.91 -8.18 -7.05
C LYS A 226 -3.41 -9.60 -6.78
N LEU A 227 -2.41 -9.77 -5.91
CA LEU A 227 -1.89 -11.08 -5.53
C LEU A 227 -2.91 -11.85 -4.69
N THR A 228 -3.57 -11.18 -3.75
CA THR A 228 -4.65 -11.76 -2.94
C THR A 228 -5.94 -11.96 -3.73
N PHE A 229 -6.15 -11.18 -4.79
CA PHE A 229 -7.30 -11.24 -5.68
C PHE A 229 -7.03 -12.05 -6.94
N THR A 230 -5.96 -12.84 -7.03
CA THR A 230 -5.91 -13.88 -8.06
C THR A 230 -7.07 -14.84 -7.78
N PRO A 231 -8.16 -14.82 -8.57
CA PRO A 231 -9.16 -15.85 -8.41
C PRO A 231 -8.43 -17.14 -8.76
N SER A 232 -8.43 -18.12 -7.85
CA SER A 232 -7.97 -19.46 -8.16
C SER A 232 -8.78 -19.93 -9.37
N ILE A 233 -8.23 -19.76 -10.58
CA ILE A 233 -8.73 -20.47 -11.76
C ILE A 233 -8.23 -21.88 -11.57
N PHE A 234 -8.87 -22.62 -10.65
CA PHE A 234 -8.95 -24.08 -10.55
C PHE A 234 -10.00 -24.40 -9.48
#